data_AF-A0A432VP87-F1
#
_entry.id   AF-A0A432VP87-F1
#
_cell.length_a   1.000
_cell.length_b   1.000
_cell.length_c   1.000
_cell.angle_alpha   90.00
_cell.angle_beta   90.00
_cell.angle_gamma   90.00
#
_symmetry.space_group_name_H-M   'P 1'
#
loop_
_entity.id
_entity.type
_entity.pdbx_description
1 polymer ?
#
loop_
_entity_poly.entity_id
_entity_poly.type
_entity_poly.pdbx_seq_one_letter_code
_entity_poly.pdbx_strand_id
1 'polypeptide(L)'
;EYESAYEGSDEFGFEPQPAGAVQWRSGDDIFFFAGEALGWRGLRNDTWLLEAIIGFEEGREEGDSDDGRLDGLGDTDEGVEFALQARRAFAADWRYYLDGRVVAGENGNLGIFGVGRRFGERLDGSGSELAVVAVFHDSDLANTDFGIDATQAAASGLAETNLSGGFRSIGVHYNYRNYINENWQIFGEVLYERYSSDISDSPIARNNYEAEVGIGFIYVF
;
A
#
# COMPACT_ATOMS: atom_id res chain seq x y z
N GLU A 1 1.49 10.69 4.27
CA GLU A 1 2.33 11.28 3.22
C GLU A 1 1.65 12.53 2.65
N TYR A 2 1.52 12.70 1.32
CA TYR A 2 0.45 13.50 0.70
C TYR A 2 -0.37 12.58 -0.20
N GLU A 3 -1.63 12.37 0.15
CA GLU A 3 -2.45 11.28 -0.40
C GLU A 3 -3.94 11.61 -0.39
N SER A 4 -4.76 10.73 -0.96
CA SER A 4 -6.21 10.85 -0.93
C SER A 4 -6.70 10.77 0.52
N ALA A 5 -7.71 11.54 0.89
CA ALA A 5 -8.21 11.54 2.28
C ALA A 5 -8.83 10.19 2.71
N TYR A 6 -9.32 9.42 1.74
CA TYR A 6 -9.75 8.04 1.87
C TYR A 6 -9.74 7.41 0.47
N GLU A 7 -9.90 6.09 0.40
CA GLU A 7 -9.96 5.32 -0.84
C GLU A 7 -11.03 5.87 -1.82
N GLY A 8 -10.62 6.28 -3.02
CA GLY A 8 -11.52 6.88 -4.01
C GLY A 8 -11.91 8.34 -3.78
N SER A 9 -11.33 9.03 -2.80
CA SER A 9 -11.59 10.45 -2.55
C SER A 9 -11.13 11.38 -3.68
N ASP A 10 -11.83 12.51 -3.87
CA ASP A 10 -11.36 13.66 -4.65
C ASP A 10 -10.66 14.73 -3.79
N GLU A 11 -10.54 14.48 -2.49
CA GLU A 11 -9.87 15.31 -1.48
C GLU A 11 -8.49 14.71 -1.16
N PHE A 12 -7.53 15.58 -0.87
CA PHE A 12 -6.14 15.18 -0.59
C PHE A 12 -5.61 15.89 0.64
N GLY A 13 -4.92 15.14 1.50
CA GLY A 13 -4.43 15.58 2.80
C GLY A 13 -2.95 15.30 3.03
N PHE A 14 -2.44 15.83 4.15
CA PHE A 14 -1.11 15.47 4.65
C PHE A 14 -1.25 14.61 5.91
N GLU A 15 -0.79 13.37 5.84
CA GLU A 15 -0.81 12.40 6.94
C GLU A 15 0.60 12.24 7.54
N PRO A 16 0.79 12.42 8.85
CA PRO A 16 2.05 12.12 9.52
C PRO A 16 2.18 10.63 9.84
N GLN A 17 2.88 9.88 9.00
CA GLN A 17 3.10 8.45 9.23
C GLN A 17 4.17 8.15 10.31
N PRO A 18 3.98 7.10 11.12
CA PRO A 18 5.01 6.61 12.04
C PRO A 18 6.31 6.25 11.31
N ALA A 19 7.34 7.05 11.56
CA ALA A 19 8.64 6.87 10.92
C ALA A 19 9.68 6.32 11.91
N GLY A 20 10.32 5.21 11.53
CA GLY A 20 11.42 4.62 12.29
C GLY A 20 11.61 3.16 11.95
N ALA A 21 12.83 2.63 12.10
CA ALA A 21 13.06 1.21 11.93
C ALA A 21 14.20 0.71 12.82
N VAL A 22 14.03 -0.51 13.33
CA VAL A 22 15.09 -1.32 13.93
C VAL A 22 15.20 -2.58 13.10
N GLN A 23 16.40 -2.88 12.59
CA GLN A 23 16.65 -4.07 11.79
C GLN A 23 17.83 -4.87 12.33
N TRP A 24 17.69 -6.19 12.28
CA TRP A 24 18.74 -7.13 12.64
C TRP A 24 18.99 -8.07 11.46
N ARG A 25 20.25 -8.16 11.02
CA ARG A 25 20.67 -9.01 9.92
C ARG A 25 21.41 -10.25 10.42
N SER A 26 21.01 -11.41 9.91
CA SER A 26 21.70 -12.69 10.09
C SER A 26 21.88 -13.35 8.72
N GLY A 27 23.04 -13.11 8.09
CA GLY A 27 23.30 -13.56 6.71
C GLY A 27 22.34 -12.92 5.71
N ASP A 28 21.62 -13.75 4.97
CA ASP A 28 20.65 -13.33 3.95
C ASP A 28 19.26 -13.01 4.52
N ASP A 29 19.11 -13.08 5.84
CA ASP A 29 17.87 -12.78 6.56
C ASP A 29 17.97 -11.43 7.28
N ILE A 30 16.90 -10.65 7.19
CA ILE A 30 16.68 -9.40 7.92
C ILE A 30 15.38 -9.53 8.67
N PHE A 31 15.41 -9.27 9.97
CA PHE A 31 14.24 -9.09 10.80
C PHE A 31 14.12 -7.60 11.10
N PHE A 32 12.93 -7.05 11.02
CA PHE A 32 12.73 -5.63 11.20
C PHE A 32 11.44 -5.32 11.96
N PHE A 33 11.50 -4.21 12.69
CA PHE A 33 10.35 -3.43 13.10
C PHE A 33 10.48 -2.10 12.36
N ALA A 34 9.51 -1.71 11.55
CA ALA A 34 9.55 -0.48 10.76
C ALA A 34 8.16 0.15 10.66
N GLY A 35 8.05 1.44 10.98
CA GLY A 35 6.75 2.09 11.18
C GLY A 35 5.97 1.33 12.25
N GLU A 36 4.85 0.73 11.84
CA GLU A 36 3.98 -0.07 12.70
C GLU A 36 4.00 -1.57 12.36
N ALA A 37 4.98 -1.99 11.55
CA ALA A 37 5.07 -3.34 11.04
C ALA A 37 6.25 -4.12 11.64
N LEU A 38 5.99 -5.38 12.01
CA LEU A 38 7.01 -6.39 12.27
C LEU A 38 7.17 -7.26 11.04
N GLY A 39 8.40 -7.49 10.61
CA GLY A 39 8.64 -8.26 9.41
C GLY A 39 9.94 -9.03 9.38
N TRP A 40 9.97 -9.94 8.42
CA TRP A 40 11.15 -10.69 8.02
C TRP A 40 11.28 -10.62 6.50
N ARG A 41 12.52 -10.46 6.03
CA ARG A 41 12.89 -10.50 4.62
C ARG A 41 14.10 -11.39 4.42
N GLY A 42 14.03 -12.30 3.45
CA GLY A 42 15.10 -13.23 3.12
C GLY A 42 15.47 -13.22 1.64
N LEU A 43 16.76 -13.08 1.33
CA LEU A 43 17.29 -13.27 -0.02
C LEU A 43 17.66 -14.75 -0.22
N ARG A 44 17.27 -15.36 -1.35
CA ARG A 44 17.57 -16.76 -1.69
C ARG A 44 18.09 -16.87 -3.11
N ASN A 45 19.18 -17.61 -3.29
CA ASN A 45 19.82 -17.85 -4.60
C ASN A 45 20.05 -16.55 -5.41
N ASP A 46 20.36 -15.44 -4.71
CA ASP A 46 20.59 -14.09 -5.25
C ASP A 46 19.45 -13.49 -6.10
N THR A 47 18.33 -14.17 -6.24
CA THR A 47 17.28 -13.86 -7.22
C THR A 47 15.87 -13.95 -6.67
N TRP A 48 15.69 -14.44 -5.45
CA TRP A 48 14.40 -14.48 -4.76
C TRP A 48 14.46 -13.64 -3.50
N LEU A 49 13.53 -12.72 -3.33
CA LEU A 49 13.34 -11.98 -2.11
C LEU A 49 11.96 -12.36 -1.56
N LEU A 50 11.96 -13.00 -0.40
CA LEU A 50 10.75 -13.42 0.30
C LEU A 50 10.55 -12.52 1.50
N GLU A 51 9.31 -12.16 1.76
CA GLU A 51 8.96 -11.29 2.87
C GLU A 51 7.66 -11.73 3.54
N ALA A 52 7.63 -11.61 4.86
CA ALA A 52 6.46 -11.82 5.70
C ALA A 52 6.36 -10.66 6.67
N ILE A 53 5.18 -10.05 6.77
CA ILE A 53 4.91 -8.87 7.58
C ILE A 53 3.64 -9.10 8.39
N ILE A 54 3.62 -8.63 9.64
CA ILE A 54 2.43 -8.34 10.42
C ILE A 54 2.43 -6.84 10.67
N GLY A 55 1.37 -6.16 10.27
CA GLY A 55 1.24 -4.70 10.34
C GLY A 55 -0.07 -4.28 10.99
N PHE A 56 -0.15 -2.99 11.30
CA PHE A 56 -1.39 -2.33 11.65
C PHE A 56 -2.17 -2.01 10.37
N GLU A 57 -3.48 -2.17 10.42
CA GLU A 57 -4.41 -1.76 9.36
C GLU A 57 -5.16 -0.53 9.87
N GLU A 58 -4.90 0.62 9.26
CA GLU A 58 -5.63 1.86 9.58
C GLU A 58 -7.10 1.72 9.17
N GLY A 59 -7.99 2.25 10.02
CA GLY A 59 -9.41 2.37 9.71
C GLY A 59 -9.69 3.58 8.81
N ARG A 60 -10.98 3.84 8.59
CA ARG A 60 -11.46 5.06 7.91
C ARG A 60 -12.47 5.75 8.82
N GLU A 61 -12.25 7.02 9.15
CA GLU A 61 -13.18 7.79 9.96
C GLU A 61 -14.27 8.44 9.09
N GLU A 62 -15.47 8.63 9.66
CA GLU A 62 -16.50 9.47 9.03
C GLU A 62 -16.01 10.90 8.81
N GLY A 63 -15.09 11.37 9.66
CA GLY A 63 -14.49 12.69 9.61
C GLY A 63 -13.43 12.89 8.52
N ASP A 64 -13.03 11.85 7.79
CA ASP A 64 -11.95 11.95 6.79
C ASP A 64 -12.34 12.78 5.57
N SER A 65 -13.64 13.02 5.35
CA SER A 65 -14.11 13.86 4.25
C SER A 65 -14.49 15.28 4.70
N ASP A 66 -13.75 16.27 4.22
CA ASP A 66 -13.99 17.69 4.51
C ASP A 66 -15.33 18.19 3.91
N ASP A 67 -15.74 17.66 2.75
CA ASP A 67 -17.04 17.94 2.13
C ASP A 67 -18.19 17.07 2.69
N GLY A 68 -17.94 16.24 3.72
CA GLY A 68 -18.94 15.37 4.35
C GLY A 68 -19.41 14.22 3.46
N ARG A 69 -18.54 13.68 2.60
CA ARG A 69 -18.89 12.56 1.69
C ARG A 69 -19.10 11.23 2.43
N LEU A 70 -18.61 11.15 3.66
CA LEU A 70 -18.73 9.97 4.53
C LEU A 70 -19.81 10.16 5.61
N ASP A 71 -20.48 11.32 5.67
CA ASP A 71 -21.51 11.63 6.67
C ASP A 71 -22.60 10.54 6.74
N GLY A 72 -22.79 9.95 7.92
CA GLY A 72 -23.74 8.88 8.18
C GLY A 72 -23.27 7.47 7.79
N LEU A 73 -22.03 7.30 7.34
CA LEU A 73 -21.44 5.97 7.08
C LEU A 73 -20.75 5.38 8.31
N GLY A 74 -20.40 6.20 9.31
CA GLY A 74 -19.63 5.77 10.46
C GLY A 74 -18.19 5.41 10.13
N ASP A 75 -17.46 5.05 11.18
CA ASP A 75 -16.06 4.67 11.12
C ASP A 75 -15.93 3.19 10.73
N THR A 76 -14.89 2.89 9.95
CA THR A 76 -14.41 1.54 9.69
C THR A 76 -13.34 1.20 10.74
N ASP A 77 -13.41 -0.01 11.30
CA ASP A 77 -12.52 -0.44 12.37
C ASP A 77 -11.05 -0.58 11.91
N GLU A 78 -10.14 -0.10 12.76
CA GLU A 78 -8.71 -0.41 12.70
C GLU A 78 -8.46 -1.89 12.98
N GLY A 79 -7.35 -2.44 12.46
CA GLY A 79 -7.09 -3.86 12.52
C GLY A 79 -5.61 -4.26 12.52
N VAL A 80 -5.39 -5.54 12.26
CA VAL A 80 -4.07 -6.13 12.07
C VAL A 80 -4.07 -6.87 10.75
N GLU A 81 -3.10 -6.56 9.91
CA GLU A 81 -2.90 -7.23 8.63
C GLU A 81 -1.68 -8.17 8.66
N PHE A 82 -1.74 -9.19 7.82
CA PHE A 82 -0.64 -10.08 7.51
C PHE A 82 -0.34 -10.06 6.02
N ALA A 83 0.90 -9.81 5.66
CA ALA A 83 1.34 -9.82 4.28
C ALA A 83 2.42 -10.87 4.00
N LEU A 84 2.30 -11.53 2.86
CA LEU A 84 3.35 -12.36 2.28
C LEU A 84 3.72 -11.83 0.89
N GLN A 85 5.00 -11.62 0.65
CA GLN A 85 5.51 -11.18 -0.64
C GLN A 85 6.60 -12.11 -1.15
N ALA A 86 6.59 -12.36 -2.45
CA ALA A 86 7.66 -13.03 -3.17
C ALA A 86 8.03 -12.21 -4.41
N ARG A 87 9.23 -11.64 -4.39
CA ARG A 87 9.85 -11.02 -5.57
C ARG A 87 10.87 -11.97 -6.18
N ARG A 88 10.88 -12.05 -7.51
CA ARG A 88 11.85 -12.84 -8.26
C ARG A 88 12.52 -12.01 -9.35
N ALA A 89 13.83 -11.84 -9.25
CA ALA A 89 14.64 -11.23 -10.29
C ALA A 89 14.96 -12.22 -11.43
N PHE A 90 15.12 -11.70 -12.64
CA PHE A 90 15.58 -12.49 -13.79
C PHE A 90 17.09 -12.77 -13.75
N ALA A 91 17.85 -11.94 -13.02
CA ALA A 91 19.28 -12.08 -12.81
C ALA A 91 19.67 -11.47 -11.45
N ALA A 92 20.85 -11.82 -10.93
CA ALA A 92 21.35 -11.34 -9.64
C ALA A 92 21.62 -9.83 -9.59
N ASP A 93 21.56 -9.14 -10.73
CA ASP A 93 21.65 -7.67 -10.80
C ASP A 93 20.32 -6.96 -10.49
N TRP A 94 19.23 -7.73 -10.28
CA TRP A 94 17.90 -7.24 -9.92
C TRP A 94 17.31 -6.20 -10.89
N ARG A 95 17.85 -6.12 -12.12
CA ARG A 95 17.42 -5.10 -13.09
C ARG A 95 15.96 -5.21 -13.47
N TYR A 96 15.45 -6.43 -13.57
CA TYR A 96 14.06 -6.73 -13.82
C TYR A 96 13.59 -7.79 -12.84
N TYR A 97 12.38 -7.65 -12.31
CA TYR A 97 11.79 -8.60 -11.39
C TYR A 97 10.28 -8.75 -11.60
N LEU A 98 9.77 -9.88 -11.15
CA LEU A 98 8.35 -10.14 -10.92
C LEU A 98 8.06 -9.96 -9.43
N ASP A 99 6.85 -9.52 -9.11
CA ASP A 99 6.37 -9.34 -7.75
C ASP A 99 5.00 -10.00 -7.56
N GLY A 100 4.80 -10.58 -6.39
CA GLY A 100 3.53 -11.13 -5.95
C GLY A 100 3.40 -10.91 -4.45
N ARG A 101 2.34 -10.20 -4.03
CA ARG A 101 2.02 -9.94 -2.62
C ARG A 101 0.57 -10.33 -2.35
N VAL A 102 0.32 -10.92 -1.20
CA VAL A 102 -1.01 -11.08 -0.63
C VAL A 102 -1.04 -10.41 0.74
N VAL A 103 -2.13 -9.74 1.04
CA VAL A 103 -2.41 -9.08 2.33
C VAL A 103 -3.76 -9.61 2.81
N ALA A 104 -3.83 -9.98 4.08
CA ALA A 104 -5.02 -10.51 4.72
C ALA A 104 -5.21 -9.82 6.08
N GLY A 105 -6.38 -9.23 6.27
CA GLY A 105 -6.78 -8.54 7.50
C GLY A 105 -8.17 -8.96 7.95
N GLU A 106 -8.69 -8.29 8.97
CA GLU A 106 -10.06 -8.51 9.45
C GLU A 106 -11.09 -7.89 8.49
N ASN A 107 -10.70 -6.83 7.78
CA ASN A 107 -11.53 -6.09 6.83
C ASN A 107 -11.56 -6.68 5.42
N GLY A 108 -10.77 -7.72 5.15
CA GLY A 108 -10.75 -8.46 3.89
C GLY A 108 -9.34 -8.76 3.38
N ASN A 109 -9.22 -9.06 2.08
CA ASN A 109 -7.97 -9.53 1.49
C ASN A 109 -7.63 -8.78 0.19
N LEU A 110 -6.32 -8.54 -0.01
CA LEU A 110 -5.76 -7.88 -1.18
C LEU A 110 -4.65 -8.72 -1.82
N GLY A 111 -4.63 -8.76 -3.15
CA GLY A 111 -3.64 -9.48 -3.95
C GLY A 111 -3.01 -8.57 -4.99
N ILE A 112 -1.69 -8.53 -5.04
CA ILE A 112 -0.91 -7.65 -5.92
C ILE A 112 0.01 -8.51 -6.78
N PHE A 113 -0.01 -8.27 -8.09
CA PHE A 113 0.93 -8.87 -9.02
C PHE A 113 1.62 -7.80 -9.85
N GLY A 114 2.94 -7.82 -9.87
CA GLY A 114 3.74 -6.76 -10.44
C GLY A 114 4.87 -7.22 -11.33
N VAL A 115 5.29 -6.31 -12.20
CA VAL A 115 6.60 -6.35 -12.84
C VAL A 115 7.32 -5.06 -12.53
N GLY A 116 8.61 -5.14 -12.28
CA GLY A 116 9.39 -3.97 -11.95
C GLY A 116 10.76 -3.94 -12.58
N ARG A 117 11.31 -2.73 -12.59
CA ARG A 117 12.64 -2.43 -13.08
C ARG A 117 13.39 -1.59 -12.07
N ARG A 118 14.56 -2.07 -11.66
CA ARG A 118 15.54 -1.31 -10.90
C ARG A 118 16.44 -0.52 -11.85
N PHE A 119 16.77 0.70 -11.46
CA PHE A 119 17.70 1.58 -12.17
C PHE A 119 19.03 1.70 -11.42
N GLY A 120 20.11 1.91 -12.18
CA GLY A 120 21.47 1.95 -11.65
C GLY A 120 22.15 0.59 -11.55
N GLU A 121 23.37 0.58 -11.00
CA GLU A 121 24.23 -0.61 -10.91
C GLU A 121 24.56 -1.03 -9.48
N ARG A 122 24.24 -0.18 -8.49
CA ARG A 122 24.47 -0.50 -7.07
C ARG A 122 23.49 -1.61 -6.64
N LEU A 123 23.86 -2.39 -5.64
CA LEU A 123 23.02 -3.42 -4.99
C LEU A 123 23.03 -3.29 -3.46
N ASP A 124 23.27 -2.08 -2.98
CA ASP A 124 23.37 -1.70 -1.56
C ASP A 124 22.02 -1.24 -0.96
N GLY A 125 20.92 -1.44 -1.68
CA GLY A 125 19.60 -0.94 -1.31
C GLY A 125 19.34 0.53 -1.65
N SER A 126 20.32 1.26 -2.22
CA SER A 126 20.11 2.60 -2.80
C SER A 126 19.68 2.52 -4.27
N GLY A 127 19.29 3.63 -4.88
CA GLY A 127 18.86 3.72 -6.27
C GLY A 127 17.36 3.97 -6.40
N SER A 128 16.80 3.67 -7.56
CA SER A 128 15.36 3.74 -7.79
C SER A 128 14.84 2.51 -8.50
N GLU A 129 13.54 2.30 -8.34
CA GLU A 129 12.80 1.27 -9.06
C GLU A 129 11.41 1.77 -9.47
N LEU A 130 10.93 1.26 -10.59
CA LEU A 130 9.58 1.49 -11.09
C LEU A 130 8.89 0.12 -11.20
N ALA A 131 7.70 0.00 -10.61
CA ALA A 131 6.84 -1.17 -10.73
C ALA A 131 5.50 -0.79 -11.37
N VAL A 132 4.95 -1.70 -12.15
CA VAL A 132 3.55 -1.66 -12.60
C VAL A 132 2.86 -2.88 -12.01
N VAL A 133 1.73 -2.67 -11.36
CA VAL A 133 1.01 -3.70 -10.61
C VAL A 133 -0.44 -3.80 -11.06
N ALA A 134 -0.99 -5.00 -10.97
CA ALA A 134 -2.43 -5.23 -10.99
C ALA A 134 -2.86 -5.64 -9.57
N VAL A 135 -3.92 -5.01 -9.08
CA VAL A 135 -4.44 -5.25 -7.73
C VAL A 135 -5.80 -5.90 -7.81
N PHE A 136 -6.02 -6.83 -6.91
CA PHE A 136 -7.24 -7.59 -6.74
C PHE A 136 -7.64 -7.54 -5.26
N HIS A 137 -8.93 -7.58 -5.00
CA HIS A 137 -9.49 -7.61 -3.66
C HIS A 137 -10.64 -8.60 -3.59
N ASP A 138 -10.95 -9.10 -2.40
CA ASP A 138 -12.18 -9.85 -2.18
C ASP A 138 -13.38 -8.92 -1.95
N SER A 139 -14.58 -9.50 -1.82
CA SER A 139 -15.79 -8.73 -1.59
C SER A 139 -15.79 -8.03 -0.24
N ASP A 140 -15.11 -8.61 0.75
CA ASP A 140 -15.12 -8.05 2.10
C ASP A 140 -14.35 -6.73 2.09
N LEU A 141 -13.12 -6.71 1.55
CA LEU A 141 -12.34 -5.48 1.40
C LEU A 141 -13.00 -4.49 0.42
N ALA A 142 -13.59 -4.98 -0.68
CA ALA A 142 -14.32 -4.12 -1.62
C ALA A 142 -15.45 -3.32 -0.94
N ASN A 143 -16.19 -3.96 -0.03
CA ASN A 143 -17.29 -3.33 0.66
C ASN A 143 -16.86 -2.55 1.90
N THR A 144 -15.72 -2.90 2.52
CA THR A 144 -15.13 -2.07 3.57
C THR A 144 -14.67 -0.72 3.03
N ASP A 145 -14.01 -0.70 1.87
CA ASP A 145 -13.47 0.53 1.28
C ASP A 145 -14.55 1.38 0.58
N PHE A 146 -15.47 0.72 -0.13
CA PHE A 146 -16.36 1.40 -1.07
C PHE A 146 -17.84 1.00 -0.95
N GLY A 147 -18.18 0.05 -0.08
CA GLY A 147 -19.54 -0.44 0.10
C GLY A 147 -20.38 0.52 0.93
N ILE A 148 -21.71 0.38 0.80
CA ILE A 148 -22.68 1.09 1.63
C ILE A 148 -23.79 0.10 1.97
N ASP A 149 -23.90 -0.26 3.24
CA ASP A 149 -24.96 -1.15 3.72
C ASP A 149 -26.31 -0.43 3.88
N ALA A 150 -27.36 -1.20 4.16
CA ALA A 150 -28.71 -0.66 4.31
C ALA A 150 -28.87 0.33 5.48
N THR A 151 -28.09 0.18 6.55
CA THR A 151 -28.10 1.08 7.72
C THR A 151 -27.45 2.41 7.36
N GLN A 152 -26.27 2.34 6.75
CA GLN A 152 -25.52 3.48 6.25
C GLN A 152 -26.29 4.24 5.16
N ALA A 153 -26.93 3.55 4.23
CA ALA A 153 -27.79 4.18 3.21
C ALA A 153 -28.98 4.93 3.85
N ALA A 154 -29.59 4.37 4.89
CA ALA A 154 -30.68 5.03 5.61
C ALA A 154 -30.21 6.27 6.41
N ALA A 155 -28.98 6.27 6.91
CA ALA A 155 -28.40 7.35 7.70
C ALA A 155 -27.84 8.49 6.84
N SER A 156 -27.11 8.17 5.77
CA SER A 156 -26.46 9.11 4.85
C SER A 156 -27.37 9.62 3.73
N GLY A 157 -28.38 8.82 3.34
CA GLY A 157 -29.19 9.07 2.14
C GLY A 157 -28.50 8.67 0.83
N LEU A 158 -27.33 8.04 0.90
CA LEU A 158 -26.64 7.45 -0.25
C LEU A 158 -27.32 6.14 -0.69
N ALA A 159 -27.07 5.74 -1.94
CA ALA A 159 -27.58 4.46 -2.44
C ALA A 159 -26.80 3.30 -1.83
N GLU A 160 -27.51 2.27 -1.37
CA GLU A 160 -26.91 0.99 -0.97
C GLU A 160 -26.05 0.46 -2.12
N THR A 161 -24.82 0.09 -1.80
CA THR A 161 -23.80 -0.34 -2.76
C THR A 161 -23.16 -1.61 -2.24
N ASN A 162 -23.17 -2.65 -3.08
CA ASN A 162 -22.53 -3.92 -2.79
C ASN A 162 -21.62 -4.31 -3.95
N LEU A 163 -20.32 -4.38 -3.68
CA LEU A 163 -19.29 -4.68 -4.66
C LEU A 163 -18.87 -6.15 -4.55
N SER A 164 -18.60 -6.74 -5.72
CA SER A 164 -18.01 -8.08 -5.77
C SER A 164 -16.49 -7.98 -5.69
N GLY A 165 -15.84 -9.00 -5.14
CA GLY A 165 -14.40 -9.14 -5.25
C GLY A 165 -13.95 -9.37 -6.70
N GLY A 166 -12.70 -9.07 -6.99
CA GLY A 166 -12.14 -9.21 -8.32
C GLY A 166 -11.02 -8.22 -8.60
N PHE A 167 -11.02 -7.69 -9.82
CA PHE A 167 -10.01 -6.74 -10.28
C PHE A 167 -10.29 -5.34 -9.73
N ARG A 168 -9.39 -4.83 -8.90
CA ARG A 168 -9.49 -3.51 -8.27
C ARG A 168 -8.94 -2.43 -9.19
N SER A 169 -7.70 -2.60 -9.68
CA SER A 169 -6.95 -1.48 -10.26
C SER A 169 -5.68 -1.90 -11.03
N ILE A 170 -5.13 -0.94 -11.77
CA ILE A 170 -3.72 -0.95 -12.19
C ILE A 170 -2.97 0.18 -11.48
N GLY A 171 -1.85 -0.17 -10.85
CA GLY A 171 -0.97 0.77 -10.16
C GLY A 171 0.38 0.95 -10.84
N VAL A 172 0.99 2.11 -10.63
CA VAL A 172 2.39 2.43 -10.93
C VAL A 172 3.02 2.93 -9.65
N HIS A 173 4.12 2.31 -9.25
CA HIS A 173 4.85 2.67 -8.04
C HIS A 173 6.30 2.97 -8.38
N TYR A 174 6.77 4.17 -8.03
CA TYR A 174 8.17 4.56 -8.14
C TYR A 174 8.77 4.76 -6.75
N ASN A 175 9.89 4.10 -6.48
CA ASN A 175 10.64 4.23 -5.25
C ASN A 175 12.03 4.80 -5.54
N TYR A 176 12.52 5.63 -4.63
CA TYR A 176 13.90 6.11 -4.62
C TYR A 176 14.46 6.11 -3.20
N ARG A 177 15.71 5.65 -3.06
CA ARG A 177 16.45 5.71 -1.80
C ARG A 177 17.90 6.05 -2.07
N ASN A 178 18.50 6.94 -1.30
CA ASN A 178 19.92 7.22 -1.42
C ASN A 178 20.53 7.70 -0.10
N TYR A 179 21.82 7.43 0.09
CA TYR A 179 22.59 8.01 1.19
C TYR A 179 22.91 9.47 0.89
N ILE A 180 22.55 10.37 1.81
CA ILE A 180 23.00 11.77 1.83
C ILE A 180 24.44 11.80 2.38
N ASN A 181 24.69 11.03 3.44
CA ASN A 181 26.00 10.81 4.06
C ASN A 181 26.01 9.43 4.74
N GLU A 182 27.03 9.14 5.54
CA GLU A 182 27.20 7.85 6.20
C GLU A 182 26.10 7.50 7.22
N ASN A 183 25.38 8.49 7.75
CA ASN A 183 24.33 8.27 8.75
C ASN A 183 22.93 8.63 8.27
N TRP A 184 22.78 9.30 7.14
CA TRP A 184 21.47 9.77 6.67
C TRP A 184 21.15 9.21 5.30
N GLN A 185 19.99 8.56 5.19
CA GLN A 185 19.34 8.23 3.94
C GLN A 185 18.14 9.14 3.71
N ILE A 186 17.91 9.48 2.45
CA ILE A 186 16.63 9.98 1.97
C ILE A 186 15.90 8.84 1.28
N PHE A 187 14.58 8.79 1.46
CA PHE A 187 13.70 8.00 0.61
C PHE A 187 12.58 8.88 0.07
N GLY A 188 12.02 8.48 -1.05
CA GLY A 188 10.77 9.02 -1.54
C GLY A 188 10.07 8.01 -2.43
N GLU A 189 8.76 8.11 -2.42
CA GLU A 189 7.87 7.26 -3.20
C GLU A 189 6.81 8.07 -3.91
N VAL A 190 6.34 7.51 -5.02
CA VAL A 190 5.20 8.02 -5.77
C VAL A 190 4.37 6.83 -6.17
N LEU A 191 3.12 6.81 -5.72
CA LEU A 191 2.13 5.83 -6.10
C LEU A 191 1.06 6.51 -6.94
N TYR A 192 0.65 5.85 -8.01
CA TYR A 192 -0.55 6.19 -8.76
C TYR A 192 -1.31 4.90 -9.03
N GLU A 193 -2.55 4.82 -8.55
CA GLU A 193 -3.43 3.70 -8.78
C GLU A 193 -4.65 4.16 -9.59
N ARG A 194 -5.01 3.41 -10.64
CA ARG A 194 -6.21 3.63 -11.43
C ARG A 194 -7.21 2.53 -11.15
N TYR A 195 -8.32 2.89 -10.50
CA TYR A 195 -9.39 1.94 -10.21
C TYR A 195 -10.09 1.43 -11.47
N SER A 196 -10.66 0.24 -11.35
CA SER A 196 -11.57 -0.35 -12.33
C SER A 196 -12.90 0.40 -12.37
N SER A 197 -13.71 0.11 -13.39
CA SER A 197 -15.05 0.67 -13.49
C SER A 197 -15.95 0.27 -12.33
N ASP A 198 -15.72 -0.90 -11.75
CA ASP A 198 -16.61 -1.49 -10.74
C ASP A 198 -16.53 -0.68 -9.44
N ILE A 199 -15.37 -0.14 -9.10
CA ILE A 199 -15.21 0.79 -7.96
C ILE A 199 -16.02 2.07 -8.15
N SER A 200 -16.16 2.54 -9.40
CA SER A 200 -16.89 3.78 -9.71
C SER A 200 -18.42 3.64 -9.53
N ASP A 201 -18.93 2.45 -9.25
CA ASP A 201 -20.35 2.25 -8.89
C ASP A 201 -20.66 2.79 -7.48
N SER A 202 -19.64 2.94 -6.63
CA SER A 202 -19.80 3.49 -5.29
C SER A 202 -19.99 5.01 -5.29
N PRO A 203 -20.98 5.56 -4.57
CA PRO A 203 -21.20 7.00 -4.52
C PRO A 203 -20.13 7.75 -3.71
N ILE A 204 -19.34 7.05 -2.89
CA ILE A 204 -18.20 7.60 -2.15
C ILE A 204 -16.88 7.52 -2.94
N ALA A 205 -16.81 6.72 -4.00
CA ALA A 205 -15.70 6.75 -4.97
C ALA A 205 -15.86 7.96 -5.91
N ARG A 206 -15.37 9.12 -5.45
CA ARG A 206 -15.47 10.41 -6.15
C ARG A 206 -14.44 10.56 -7.26
N ASN A 207 -13.36 9.79 -7.15
CA ASN A 207 -12.30 9.73 -8.12
C ASN A 207 -12.09 8.30 -8.61
N ASN A 208 -11.54 8.17 -9.80
CA ASN A 208 -11.24 6.88 -10.43
C ASN A 208 -9.75 6.55 -10.37
N TYR A 209 -9.04 7.24 -9.50
CA TYR A 209 -7.64 7.00 -9.21
C TYR A 209 -7.34 7.44 -7.78
N GLU A 210 -6.23 6.92 -7.29
CA GLU A 210 -5.54 7.36 -6.08
C GLU A 210 -4.11 7.75 -6.44
N ALA A 211 -3.56 8.72 -5.71
CA ALA A 211 -2.19 9.13 -5.87
C ALA A 211 -1.58 9.50 -4.52
N GLU A 212 -0.34 9.08 -4.33
CA GLU A 212 0.40 9.27 -3.08
C GLU A 212 1.81 9.76 -3.40
N VAL A 213 2.34 10.66 -2.58
CA VAL A 213 3.74 11.08 -2.64
C VAL A 213 4.33 11.14 -1.24
N GLY A 214 5.24 10.22 -0.96
CA GLY A 214 6.01 10.16 0.28
C GLY A 214 7.44 10.68 0.13
N ILE A 215 7.92 11.39 1.16
CA ILE A 215 9.34 11.74 1.31
C ILE A 215 9.71 11.60 2.77
N GLY A 216 10.82 10.93 3.05
CA GLY A 216 11.33 10.85 4.41
C GLY A 216 12.83 10.68 4.52
N PHE A 217 13.29 10.74 5.77
CA PHE A 217 14.71 10.66 6.13
C PHE A 217 14.91 9.58 7.18
N ILE A 218 15.92 8.75 6.97
CA ILE A 218 16.26 7.64 7.87
C ILE A 218 17.66 7.89 8.41
N TYR A 219 17.78 7.92 9.74
CA TYR A 219 19.07 7.91 10.40
C TYR A 219 19.56 6.47 10.60
N VAL A 220 20.78 6.18 10.17
CA VAL A 220 21.45 4.87 10.25
C VAL A 220 22.62 4.97 11.23
N PHE A 221 22.60 4.13 12.26
CA PHE A 221 23.61 4.04 13.32
C PHE A 221 24.56 2.86 13.13
#